data_AF-A0A235IYE2-F1
#
_entry.id   AF-A0A235IYE2-F1
#
_cell.length_a   1.000
_cell.length_b   1.000
_cell.length_c   1.000
_cell.angle_alpha   90.00
_cell.angle_beta   90.00
_cell.angle_gamma   90.00
#
_symmetry.space_group_name_H-M   'P 1'
#
loop_
_entity.id
_entity.type
_entity.pdbx_description
1 polymer ?
#
loop_
_entity_poly.entity_id
_entity_poly.type
_entity_poly.pdbx_seq_one_letter_code
_entity_poly.pdbx_strand_id
1 'polypeptide(L)'
;MKHLRELLAADNSVIAQFLRSSLHGLEASLKKTQEQFPQDPGADICDEVLEEIQSLLQPSSVDNATNQSQNTVATTKEYSDLEDTQQIKSDELKLTSLRDAFNPGKDKDLIKYLGDFQLQSQADSELWEEIQHKILRLPKEIANTWKKRVLELAQQAEAEEDISNNLQLRFKGNEEIYPGLKGSIQAQGLSLSENASLDLQVLQENRYEHLSEDVKLLACLVSICISFVDRERDLHHALETVFKFNIMPLVSNPEQRKKYIEALKERFQRTLRAEESGDSLTVLKAWINIDEAINSLVFVPPADSDSWWGEFKKQSRRILVRKVKKAKEEDHDVRIQELSGMYADIHNLSSGYDLPLKVGGIPGEVQACLRVYARINGEKFPGRVIYRSSK
;
A
#
# COMPACT_ATOMS: atom_id res chain seq x y z
N MET A 1 -4.20 36.09 11.45
CA MET A 1 -4.56 34.67 11.24
C MET A 1 -4.16 33.76 12.43
N LYS A 2 -4.46 34.14 13.69
CA LYS A 2 -4.02 33.35 14.88
C LYS A 2 -4.68 31.97 14.96
N HIS A 3 -6.01 31.92 14.90
CA HIS A 3 -6.77 30.66 14.96
C HIS A 3 -6.52 29.73 13.76
N LEU A 4 -6.18 30.31 12.60
CA LEU A 4 -5.79 29.52 11.43
C LEU A 4 -4.47 28.78 11.67
N ARG A 5 -3.48 29.45 12.28
CA ARG A 5 -2.20 28.82 12.66
C ARG A 5 -2.38 27.77 13.75
N GLU A 6 -3.20 28.05 14.76
CA GLU A 6 -3.54 27.07 15.81
C GLU A 6 -4.19 25.82 15.21
N LEU A 7 -5.13 26.00 14.27
CA LEU A 7 -5.76 24.91 13.56
C LEU A 7 -4.76 24.16 12.67
N LEU A 8 -3.89 24.86 11.93
CA LEU A 8 -2.83 24.27 11.12
C LEU A 8 -1.75 23.54 11.92
N ALA A 9 -1.60 23.85 13.21
CA ALA A 9 -0.66 23.18 14.11
C ALA A 9 -1.28 21.98 14.84
N ALA A 10 -2.59 21.75 14.73
CA ALA A 10 -3.23 20.63 15.41
C ALA A 10 -2.84 19.28 14.75
N ASP A 11 -2.12 18.45 15.52
CA ASP A 11 -1.81 17.07 15.13
C ASP A 11 -3.05 16.18 15.20
N ASN A 12 -3.13 15.20 14.30
CA ASN A 12 -4.27 14.27 14.17
C ASN A 12 -5.65 14.93 13.99
N SER A 13 -5.70 16.21 13.60
CA SER A 13 -6.95 16.90 13.27
C SER A 13 -7.27 16.81 11.79
N VAL A 14 -8.44 16.23 11.47
CA VAL A 14 -8.96 16.11 10.09
C VAL A 14 -9.20 17.49 9.48
N ILE A 15 -9.67 18.46 10.27
CA ILE A 15 -9.91 19.83 9.82
C ILE A 15 -8.58 20.53 9.51
N ALA A 16 -7.55 20.29 10.33
CA ALA A 16 -6.19 20.80 10.09
C ALA A 16 -5.60 20.23 8.80
N GLN A 17 -5.75 18.92 8.58
CA GLN A 17 -5.23 18.26 7.39
C GLN A 17 -5.93 18.73 6.11
N PHE A 18 -7.26 18.86 6.13
CA PHE A 18 -8.02 19.43 5.01
C PHE A 18 -7.54 20.85 4.69
N LEU A 19 -7.39 21.69 5.71
CA LEU A 19 -6.93 23.06 5.56
C LEU A 19 -5.51 23.12 4.96
N ARG A 20 -4.57 22.28 5.43
CA ARG A 20 -3.21 22.18 4.85
C ARG A 20 -3.27 21.79 3.37
N SER A 21 -4.05 20.77 3.01
CA SER A 21 -4.19 20.32 1.62
C SER A 21 -4.82 21.38 0.73
N SER A 22 -5.85 22.09 1.20
CA SER A 22 -6.47 23.18 0.45
C SER A 22 -5.50 24.34 0.21
N LEU A 23 -4.68 24.70 1.21
CA LEU A 23 -3.68 25.75 1.09
C LEU A 23 -2.55 25.36 0.10
N HIS A 24 -2.07 24.11 0.14
CA HIS A 24 -1.11 23.63 -0.87
C HIS A 24 -1.71 23.60 -2.29
N GLY A 25 -2.98 23.21 -2.43
CA GLY A 25 -3.66 23.24 -3.73
C GLY A 25 -3.83 24.66 -4.28
N LEU A 26 -4.13 25.62 -3.41
CA LEU A 26 -4.21 27.03 -3.76
C LEU A 26 -2.84 27.59 -4.15
N GLU A 27 -1.79 27.28 -3.39
CA GLU A 27 -0.41 27.67 -3.68
C GLU A 27 0.03 27.20 -5.07
N ALA A 28 -0.18 25.92 -5.39
CA ALA A 28 0.18 25.34 -6.67
C ALA A 28 -0.59 26.00 -7.84
N SER A 29 -1.86 26.31 -7.64
CA SER A 29 -2.70 26.97 -8.65
C SER A 29 -2.24 28.41 -8.91
N LEU A 30 -1.89 29.15 -7.85
CA LEU A 30 -1.41 30.52 -7.95
C LEU A 30 -0.03 30.58 -8.63
N LYS A 31 0.93 29.72 -8.25
CA LYS A 31 2.25 29.61 -8.91
C LYS A 31 2.13 29.36 -10.40
N LYS A 32 1.32 28.37 -10.80
CA LYS A 32 1.09 28.05 -12.22
C LYS A 32 0.46 29.22 -12.98
N THR A 33 -0.49 29.92 -12.36
CA THR A 33 -1.17 31.07 -12.98
C THR A 33 -0.21 32.24 -13.15
N GLN A 34 0.64 32.50 -12.15
CA GLN A 34 1.67 33.54 -12.20
C GLN A 34 2.71 33.26 -13.30
N GLU A 35 3.19 32.02 -13.41
CA GLU A 35 4.12 31.61 -14.48
C GLU A 35 3.50 31.80 -15.88
N GLN A 36 2.20 31.54 -16.01
CA GLN A 36 1.49 31.64 -17.28
C GLN A 36 1.13 33.10 -17.65
N PHE A 37 0.94 33.98 -16.66
CA PHE A 37 0.54 35.38 -16.86
C PHE A 37 1.41 36.35 -16.05
N PRO A 38 2.72 36.46 -16.34
CA PRO A 38 3.66 37.26 -15.54
C PRO A 38 3.48 38.78 -15.66
N GLN A 39 2.60 39.23 -16.56
CA GLN A 39 2.27 40.65 -16.78
C GLN A 39 0.83 40.98 -16.35
N ASP A 40 0.16 40.05 -15.64
CA ASP A 40 -1.16 40.31 -15.10
C ASP A 40 -1.08 41.43 -14.04
N PRO A 41 -2.04 42.38 -14.01
CA PRO A 41 -2.05 43.45 -13.01
C PRO A 41 -2.07 42.96 -11.55
N GLY A 42 -2.49 41.72 -11.31
CA GLY A 42 -2.48 41.07 -10.00
C GLY A 42 -1.22 40.25 -9.70
N ALA A 43 -0.20 40.23 -10.56
CA ALA A 43 1.00 39.40 -10.38
C ALA A 43 1.75 39.73 -9.06
N ASP A 44 1.96 41.01 -8.77
CA ASP A 44 2.64 41.44 -7.53
C ASP A 44 1.84 41.05 -6.27
N ILE A 45 0.50 41.14 -6.35
CA ILE A 45 -0.40 40.73 -5.25
C ILE A 45 -0.40 39.20 -5.11
N CYS A 46 -0.29 38.46 -6.22
CA CYS A 46 -0.18 37.01 -6.23
C CYS A 46 1.08 36.55 -5.48
N ASP A 47 2.21 37.25 -5.66
CA ASP A 47 3.45 36.99 -4.93
C ASP A 47 3.28 37.18 -3.42
N GLU A 48 2.67 38.29 -2.99
CA GLU A 48 2.39 38.54 -1.58
C GLU A 48 1.49 37.45 -0.97
N VAL A 49 0.45 37.02 -1.69
CA VAL A 49 -0.45 35.93 -1.25
C VAL A 49 0.29 34.60 -1.17
N LEU A 50 1.20 34.31 -2.11
CA LEU A 50 2.03 33.10 -2.08
C LEU A 50 2.95 33.09 -0.87
N GLU A 51 3.57 34.21 -0.51
CA GLU A 51 4.39 34.35 0.69
C GLU A 51 3.56 34.16 1.97
N GLU A 52 2.35 34.72 2.03
CA GLU A 52 1.44 34.53 3.17
C GLU A 52 1.04 33.06 3.37
N ILE A 53 0.71 32.35 2.28
CA ILE A 53 0.36 30.93 2.31
C ILE A 53 1.57 30.10 2.77
N GLN A 54 2.76 30.37 2.25
CA GLN A 54 3.98 29.67 2.66
C GLN A 54 4.31 29.92 4.14
N SER A 55 4.19 31.16 4.60
CA SER A 55 4.36 31.52 6.00
C SER A 55 3.38 30.79 6.93
N LEU A 56 2.14 30.56 6.48
CA LEU A 56 1.14 29.79 7.23
C LEU A 56 1.44 28.29 7.28
N LEU A 57 2.05 27.74 6.23
CA LEU A 57 2.38 26.32 6.11
C LEU A 57 3.69 25.96 6.83
N GLN A 58 4.55 26.92 7.15
CA GLN A 58 5.76 26.66 7.93
C GLN A 58 5.45 26.36 9.40
N PRO A 59 6.08 25.33 10.00
CA PRO A 59 5.92 25.03 11.42
C PRO A 59 6.49 26.15 12.28
N SER A 60 5.68 26.65 13.22
CA SER A 60 6.11 27.67 14.19
C SER A 60 7.22 27.07 15.06
N SER A 61 8.45 27.51 14.88
CA SER A 61 9.55 27.21 15.79
C SER A 61 9.35 28.07 17.05
N VAL A 62 8.89 27.45 18.13
CA VAL A 62 8.93 28.06 19.48
C VAL A 62 9.53 27.04 20.44
N ASP A 63 10.50 27.55 21.19
CA ASP A 63 11.50 26.89 22.00
C ASP A 63 10.98 26.10 23.22
N ASN A 64 11.84 25.16 23.60
CA ASN A 64 11.93 24.54 24.92
C ASN A 64 11.98 25.58 26.05
N ALA A 65 11.07 25.50 27.01
CA ALA A 65 11.32 25.94 28.39
C ALA A 65 10.33 25.31 29.39
N THR A 66 10.88 24.49 30.28
CA THR A 66 10.47 24.28 31.69
C THR A 66 9.10 23.65 31.99
N ASN A 67 9.11 22.46 32.62
CA ASN A 67 8.74 22.39 34.03
C ASN A 67 9.19 21.05 34.66
N GLN A 68 10.16 21.19 35.57
CA GLN A 68 10.44 20.28 36.65
C GLN A 68 9.30 20.34 37.68
N SER A 69 8.89 19.18 38.20
CA SER A 69 8.29 18.97 39.53
C SER A 69 8.57 17.50 39.86
N GLN A 70 9.67 17.16 40.56
CA GLN A 70 9.78 17.11 42.02
C GLN A 70 8.53 16.54 42.71
N ASN A 71 8.63 15.26 43.10
CA ASN A 71 8.14 14.75 44.39
C ASN A 71 8.85 13.44 44.74
N THR A 72 9.90 13.57 45.55
CA THR A 72 10.36 12.59 46.56
C THR A 72 9.26 12.44 47.64
N VAL A 73 8.99 11.33 48.34
CA VAL A 73 9.82 10.42 49.16
C VAL A 73 8.94 9.20 49.52
N ALA A 74 9.48 7.98 49.54
CA ALA A 74 9.32 7.00 50.64
C ALA A 74 10.07 5.70 50.36
N THR A 75 11.14 5.53 51.13
CA THR A 75 12.07 4.40 51.19
C THR A 75 11.45 3.24 51.96
N THR A 76 11.62 2.00 51.48
CA THR A 76 11.71 0.83 52.38
C THR A 76 12.66 -0.24 51.82
N LYS A 77 13.77 -0.37 52.55
CA LYS A 77 14.84 -1.37 52.66
C LYS A 77 14.68 -2.75 51.98
N GLU A 78 15.72 -3.06 51.21
CA GLU A 78 16.63 -4.23 51.32
C GLU A 78 16.12 -5.53 51.93
N TYR A 79 16.15 -6.59 51.11
CA TYR A 79 16.71 -7.89 51.50
C TYR A 79 17.58 -8.43 50.36
N SER A 80 18.71 -8.97 50.79
CA SER A 80 19.89 -9.45 50.08
C SER A 80 19.68 -10.72 49.26
N ASP A 81 20.51 -10.84 48.22
CA ASP A 81 21.20 -12.04 47.73
C ASP A 81 20.38 -13.28 47.42
N LEU A 82 20.34 -13.63 46.14
CA LEU A 82 20.89 -14.89 45.65
C LEU A 82 21.12 -14.79 44.13
N GLU A 83 22.37 -14.99 43.77
CA GLU A 83 22.89 -15.13 42.42
C GLU A 83 22.18 -16.27 41.68
N ASP A 84 21.60 -15.95 40.53
CA ASP A 84 21.63 -16.81 39.34
C ASP A 84 21.15 -15.96 38.15
N THR A 85 21.97 -14.97 37.78
CA THR A 85 21.89 -14.36 36.46
C THR A 85 22.34 -15.39 35.43
N GLN A 86 21.41 -16.26 35.03
CA GLN A 86 21.43 -16.81 33.69
C GLN A 86 21.26 -15.63 32.74
N GLN A 87 22.42 -15.13 32.33
CA GLN A 87 22.64 -14.25 31.20
C GLN A 87 21.86 -14.82 30.01
N ILE A 88 20.67 -14.28 29.75
CA ILE A 88 19.93 -14.53 28.52
C ILE A 88 20.85 -14.01 27.41
N LYS A 89 21.61 -14.93 26.80
CA LYS A 89 22.27 -14.67 25.53
C LYS A 89 21.13 -14.29 24.58
N SER A 90 21.08 -13.02 24.20
CA SER A 90 20.43 -12.63 22.96
C SER A 90 21.11 -13.48 21.89
N ASP A 91 20.44 -14.52 21.41
CA ASP A 91 20.92 -15.30 20.28
C ASP A 91 21.16 -14.31 19.14
N GLU A 92 22.43 -14.17 18.76
CA GLU A 92 22.84 -13.30 17.67
C GLU A 92 22.20 -13.83 16.38
N LEU A 93 21.49 -12.95 15.65
CA LEU A 93 20.83 -13.33 14.41
C LEU A 93 21.84 -13.90 13.42
N LYS A 94 21.60 -15.11 12.92
CA LYS A 94 22.49 -15.76 11.96
C LYS A 94 22.42 -15.08 10.59
N LEU A 95 21.32 -14.40 10.28
CA LEU A 95 21.13 -13.62 9.05
C LEU A 95 21.56 -12.14 9.19
N THR A 96 22.47 -11.80 10.11
CA THR A 96 23.06 -10.46 10.24
C THR A 96 23.67 -9.95 8.92
N SER A 97 24.46 -10.78 8.23
CA SER A 97 25.03 -10.44 6.92
C SER A 97 23.96 -10.12 5.88
N LEU A 98 22.82 -10.80 5.91
CA LEU A 98 21.69 -10.54 5.02
C LEU A 98 21.01 -9.21 5.37
N ARG A 99 20.72 -8.97 6.65
CA ARG A 99 20.19 -7.68 7.13
C ARG A 99 21.09 -6.52 6.70
N ASP A 100 22.39 -6.68 6.87
CA ASP A 100 23.37 -5.65 6.55
C ASP A 100 23.50 -5.40 5.06
N ALA A 101 23.32 -6.42 4.22
CA ALA A 101 23.32 -6.29 2.77
C ALA A 101 22.02 -5.63 2.29
N PHE A 102 20.87 -6.04 2.83
CA PHE A 102 19.53 -5.54 2.48
C PHE A 102 19.18 -4.24 3.23
N ASN A 103 20.12 -3.30 3.29
CA ASN A 103 19.95 -2.03 3.97
C ASN A 103 19.89 -0.88 2.93
N PRO A 104 18.89 0.02 2.99
CA PRO A 104 18.81 1.15 2.08
C PRO A 104 20.08 2.01 2.05
N GLY A 105 20.82 2.12 3.16
CA GLY A 105 22.07 2.88 3.22
C GLY A 105 23.20 2.36 2.31
N LYS A 106 23.11 1.12 1.81
CA LYS A 106 24.14 0.50 0.95
C LYS A 106 23.72 0.37 -0.50
N ASP A 107 22.42 0.26 -0.78
CA ASP A 107 21.89 0.06 -2.13
C ASP A 107 20.89 1.17 -2.51
N LYS A 108 21.32 2.06 -3.40
CA LYS A 108 20.52 3.19 -3.89
C LYS A 108 19.32 2.73 -4.73
N ASP A 109 19.39 1.55 -5.35
CA ASP A 109 18.29 1.02 -6.13
C ASP A 109 17.15 0.57 -5.22
N LEU A 110 17.46 0.00 -4.04
CA LEU A 110 16.43 -0.35 -3.04
C LEU A 110 15.67 0.88 -2.55
N ILE A 111 16.36 1.98 -2.21
CA ILE A 111 15.73 3.22 -1.74
C ILE A 111 14.72 3.75 -2.77
N LYS A 112 15.04 3.65 -4.07
CA LYS A 112 14.18 4.16 -5.15
C LYS A 112 12.78 3.54 -5.13
N TYR A 113 12.68 2.24 -4.84
CA TYR A 113 11.42 1.49 -4.92
C TYR A 113 10.78 1.22 -3.54
N LEU A 114 11.59 1.09 -2.49
CA LEU A 114 11.11 0.75 -1.15
C LEU A 114 10.98 1.99 -0.25
N GLY A 115 11.53 3.13 -0.67
CA GLY A 115 11.63 4.33 0.16
C GLY A 115 12.71 4.17 1.25
N ASP A 116 12.64 5.05 2.24
CA ASP A 116 13.43 4.90 3.47
C ASP A 116 12.72 3.87 4.35
N PHE A 117 13.32 2.68 4.50
CA PHE A 117 12.76 1.57 5.26
C PHE A 117 13.76 1.06 6.29
N GLN A 118 13.24 0.48 7.36
CA GLN A 118 14.05 -0.21 8.36
C GLN A 118 13.50 -1.62 8.53
N LEU A 119 14.41 -2.59 8.60
CA LEU A 119 14.06 -3.97 8.91
C LEU A 119 13.72 -4.06 10.40
N GLN A 120 12.56 -4.62 10.72
CA GLN A 120 12.01 -4.64 12.07
C GLN A 120 12.06 -6.02 12.73
N SER A 121 12.28 -7.08 11.96
CA SER A 121 12.28 -8.45 12.43
C SER A 121 13.27 -8.70 13.57
N GLN A 122 12.91 -9.54 14.53
CA GLN A 122 13.75 -9.86 15.68
C GLN A 122 14.22 -11.33 15.69
N ALA A 123 13.70 -12.14 14.76
CA ALA A 123 14.14 -13.52 14.52
C ALA A 123 14.58 -13.71 13.06
N ASP A 124 15.44 -14.69 12.80
CA ASP A 124 15.94 -14.99 11.44
C ASP A 124 14.81 -15.38 10.48
N SER A 125 13.81 -16.13 10.96
CA SER A 125 12.64 -16.51 10.16
C SER A 125 11.79 -15.32 9.74
N GLU A 126 11.54 -14.38 10.67
CA GLU A 126 10.84 -13.13 10.39
C GLU A 126 11.64 -12.23 9.46
N LEU A 127 12.97 -12.20 9.61
CA LEU A 127 13.84 -11.40 8.75
C LEU A 127 13.86 -11.92 7.32
N TRP A 128 13.86 -13.25 7.15
CA TRP A 128 13.69 -13.89 5.85
C TRP A 128 12.38 -13.46 5.21
N GLU A 129 11.25 -13.63 5.89
CA GLU A 129 9.93 -13.27 5.36
C GLU A 129 9.82 -11.77 5.01
N GLU A 130 10.27 -10.88 5.90
CA GLU A 130 10.25 -9.43 5.69
C GLU A 130 11.03 -9.03 4.43
N ILE A 131 12.23 -9.58 4.24
CA ILE A 131 13.05 -9.29 3.06
C ILE A 131 12.39 -9.84 1.79
N GLN A 132 11.83 -11.05 1.84
CA GLN A 132 11.15 -11.63 0.69
C GLN A 132 9.97 -10.78 0.25
N HIS A 133 9.14 -10.30 1.18
CA HIS A 133 8.03 -9.41 0.85
C HIS A 133 8.48 -8.07 0.27
N LYS A 134 9.60 -7.50 0.75
CA LYS A 134 10.19 -6.30 0.14
C LYS A 134 10.66 -6.58 -1.29
N ILE A 135 11.24 -7.75 -1.57
CA ILE A 135 11.63 -8.18 -2.91
C ILE A 135 10.42 -8.27 -3.86
N LEU A 136 9.23 -8.68 -3.36
CA LEU A 136 8.00 -8.74 -4.17
C LEU A 136 7.52 -7.38 -4.70
N ARG A 137 8.05 -6.28 -4.16
CA ARG A 137 7.73 -4.90 -4.55
C ARG A 137 8.70 -4.32 -5.59
N LEU A 138 9.84 -4.98 -5.80
CA LEU A 138 10.91 -4.52 -6.69
C LEU A 138 10.61 -4.88 -8.15
N PRO A 139 11.10 -4.09 -9.14
CA PRO A 139 11.06 -4.49 -10.54
C PRO A 139 11.68 -5.86 -10.75
N LYS A 140 11.14 -6.63 -11.70
CA LYS A 140 11.50 -8.03 -11.94
C LYS A 140 13.01 -8.30 -12.03
N GLU A 141 13.76 -7.44 -12.72
CA GLU A 141 15.22 -7.61 -12.89
C GLU A 141 15.97 -7.47 -11.56
N ILE A 142 15.61 -6.46 -10.76
CA ILE A 142 16.19 -6.22 -9.44
C ILE A 142 15.79 -7.33 -8.48
N ALA A 143 14.51 -7.73 -8.51
CA ALA A 143 14.00 -8.82 -7.70
C ALA A 143 14.75 -10.13 -7.97
N ASN A 144 15.01 -10.48 -9.23
CA ASN A 144 15.75 -11.69 -9.59
C ASN A 144 17.20 -11.70 -9.08
N THR A 145 17.86 -10.54 -9.15
CA THR A 145 19.22 -10.37 -8.60
C THR A 145 19.20 -10.58 -7.08
N TRP A 146 18.26 -9.96 -6.40
CA TRP A 146 18.11 -10.11 -4.95
C TRP A 146 17.72 -11.52 -4.53
N LYS A 147 16.79 -12.20 -5.23
CA LYS A 147 16.42 -13.60 -4.94
C LYS A 147 17.64 -14.53 -4.91
N LYS A 148 18.57 -14.38 -5.88
CA LYS A 148 19.83 -15.14 -5.88
C LYS A 148 20.72 -14.75 -4.71
N ARG A 149 20.89 -13.44 -4.49
CA ARG A 149 21.78 -12.91 -3.46
C ARG A 149 21.35 -13.29 -2.04
N VAL A 150 20.05 -13.25 -1.74
CA VAL A 150 19.55 -13.61 -0.41
C VAL A 150 19.73 -15.10 -0.11
N LEU A 151 19.62 -15.98 -1.12
CA LEU A 151 19.90 -17.41 -0.98
C LEU A 151 21.39 -17.68 -0.75
N GLU A 152 22.29 -16.99 -1.47
CA GLU A 152 23.74 -17.09 -1.22
C GLU A 152 24.09 -16.69 0.23
N LEU A 153 23.49 -15.61 0.72
CA LEU A 153 23.73 -15.13 2.09
C LEU A 153 23.11 -16.06 3.14
N ALA A 154 21.97 -16.67 2.86
CA ALA A 154 21.37 -17.70 3.72
C ALA A 154 22.27 -18.95 3.80
N GLN A 155 22.83 -19.40 2.67
CA GLN A 155 23.78 -20.53 2.62
C GLN A 155 25.06 -20.26 3.42
N GLN A 156 25.58 -19.03 3.39
CA GLN A 156 26.71 -18.62 4.23
C GLN A 156 26.41 -18.69 5.72
N ALA A 157 25.14 -18.57 6.10
CA ALA A 157 24.66 -18.75 7.46
C ALA A 157 24.26 -20.22 7.77
N GLU A 158 24.66 -21.19 6.94
CA GLU A 158 24.33 -22.61 7.05
C GLU A 158 22.83 -22.94 6.93
N ALA A 159 22.06 -22.04 6.30
CA ALA A 159 20.66 -22.28 5.95
C ALA A 159 20.54 -22.71 4.48
N GLU A 160 19.75 -23.75 4.25
CA GLU A 160 19.50 -24.30 2.92
C GLU A 160 18.09 -23.96 2.45
N GLU A 161 17.93 -23.87 1.13
CA GLU A 161 16.63 -23.71 0.50
C GLU A 161 15.70 -24.89 0.84
N ASP A 162 14.47 -24.58 1.25
CA ASP A 162 13.42 -25.55 1.52
C ASP A 162 12.16 -25.27 0.69
N ILE A 163 12.03 -26.01 -0.41
CA ILE A 163 10.85 -25.95 -1.30
C ILE A 163 9.67 -26.79 -0.77
N SER A 164 9.86 -27.56 0.30
CA SER A 164 8.83 -28.44 0.87
C SER A 164 8.01 -27.74 1.97
N ASN A 165 8.62 -26.82 2.71
CA ASN A 165 7.98 -26.03 3.75
C ASN A 165 7.46 -24.69 3.21
N ASN A 166 6.48 -24.75 2.31
CA ASN A 166 5.86 -23.57 1.71
C ASN A 166 4.41 -23.42 2.17
N LEU A 167 4.03 -22.21 2.60
CA LEU A 167 2.62 -21.86 2.66
C LEU A 167 2.09 -21.82 1.22
N GLN A 168 1.00 -22.53 0.97
CA GLN A 168 0.38 -22.58 -0.35
C GLN A 168 -0.88 -21.72 -0.38
N LEU A 169 -0.91 -20.73 -1.26
CA LEU A 169 -2.09 -19.91 -1.53
C LEU A 169 -2.76 -20.40 -2.82
N ARG A 170 -4.09 -20.51 -2.81
CA ARG A 170 -4.81 -20.96 -4.01
C ARG A 170 -4.71 -19.94 -5.14
N PHE A 171 -4.29 -20.38 -6.32
CA PHE A 171 -4.24 -19.54 -7.52
C PHE A 171 -4.38 -20.37 -8.81
N LYS A 172 -4.37 -19.70 -9.97
CA LYS A 172 -4.31 -20.36 -11.28
C LYS A 172 -2.84 -20.67 -11.61
N GLY A 173 -2.50 -21.94 -11.71
CA GLY A 173 -1.14 -22.43 -11.86
C GLY A 173 -0.40 -22.64 -10.54
N ASN A 174 0.71 -23.37 -10.63
CA ASN A 174 1.66 -23.54 -9.53
C ASN A 174 2.86 -22.60 -9.78
N GLU A 175 3.20 -21.79 -8.79
CA GLU A 175 4.34 -20.86 -8.85
C GLU A 175 4.99 -20.79 -7.46
N GLU A 176 6.31 -20.96 -7.39
CA GLU A 176 7.03 -20.61 -6.17
C GLU A 176 7.29 -19.10 -6.14
N ILE A 177 6.79 -18.42 -5.10
CA ILE A 177 7.01 -16.98 -4.92
C ILE A 177 8.40 -16.76 -4.32
N TYR A 178 8.67 -17.44 -3.20
CA TYR A 178 9.98 -17.55 -2.57
C TYR A 178 10.07 -18.85 -1.76
N PRO A 179 11.24 -19.47 -1.66
CA PRO A 179 11.41 -20.72 -0.92
C PRO A 179 11.47 -20.48 0.59
N GLY A 180 11.20 -21.54 1.35
CA GLY A 180 11.51 -21.59 2.78
C GLY A 180 13.01 -21.78 3.02
N LEU A 181 13.36 -21.86 4.30
CA LEU A 181 14.69 -22.25 4.75
C LEU A 181 14.61 -23.45 5.70
N LYS A 182 15.63 -24.29 5.64
CA LYS A 182 15.89 -25.41 6.58
C LYS A 182 17.36 -25.40 7.03
N GLY A 183 17.70 -26.23 8.02
CA GLY A 183 19.06 -26.34 8.54
C GLY A 183 19.26 -25.44 9.75
N SER A 184 20.27 -24.57 9.71
CA SER A 184 20.62 -23.69 10.84
C SER A 184 19.53 -22.66 11.18
N ILE A 185 18.69 -22.32 10.19
CA ILE A 185 17.55 -21.41 10.24
C ILE A 185 16.36 -22.13 9.60
N GLN A 186 15.20 -22.05 10.25
CA GLN A 186 13.95 -22.57 9.69
C GLN A 186 13.00 -21.41 9.40
N ALA A 187 12.56 -21.30 8.15
CA ALA A 187 11.62 -20.28 7.71
C ALA A 187 10.62 -20.88 6.71
N GLN A 188 9.37 -20.44 6.77
CA GLN A 188 8.34 -20.88 5.84
C GLN A 188 8.45 -20.07 4.53
N GLY A 189 8.41 -20.75 3.38
CA GLY A 189 8.31 -20.09 2.08
C GLY A 189 6.88 -19.81 1.67
N LEU A 190 6.70 -19.30 0.46
CA LEU A 190 5.39 -18.98 -0.10
C LEU A 190 5.30 -19.45 -1.55
N SER A 191 4.19 -20.10 -1.85
CA SER A 191 3.89 -20.58 -3.20
C SER A 191 2.41 -20.41 -3.53
N LEU A 192 2.13 -20.33 -4.82
CA LEU A 192 0.81 -20.44 -5.40
C LEU A 192 0.58 -21.88 -5.83
N SER A 193 -0.62 -22.42 -5.59
CA SER A 193 -1.01 -23.73 -6.10
C SER A 193 -2.48 -23.81 -6.49
N GLU A 194 -2.79 -24.60 -7.51
CA GLU A 194 -4.19 -24.91 -7.88
C GLU A 194 -4.89 -25.80 -6.84
N ASN A 195 -4.11 -26.60 -6.10
CA ASN A 195 -4.61 -27.59 -5.16
C ASN A 195 -4.72 -27.08 -3.72
N ALA A 196 -4.23 -25.87 -3.45
CA ALA A 196 -4.33 -25.27 -2.12
C ALA A 196 -5.79 -25.02 -1.75
N SER A 197 -6.09 -25.07 -0.44
CA SER A 197 -7.41 -24.69 0.05
C SER A 197 -7.62 -23.18 -0.10
N LEU A 198 -8.86 -22.80 -0.39
CA LEU A 198 -9.25 -21.41 -0.46
C LEU A 198 -9.77 -21.00 0.91
N ASP A 199 -8.99 -20.23 1.67
CA ASP A 199 -9.49 -19.62 2.89
C ASP A 199 -10.31 -18.37 2.55
N LEU A 200 -11.55 -18.63 2.14
CA LEU A 200 -12.59 -17.62 2.12
C LEU A 200 -13.74 -18.17 2.93
N GLN A 201 -13.84 -17.75 4.19
CA GLN A 201 -15.06 -17.86 5.01
C GLN A 201 -16.34 -17.39 4.28
N VAL A 202 -16.17 -16.68 3.17
CA VAL A 202 -17.16 -16.06 2.30
C VAL A 202 -17.63 -16.99 1.18
N LEU A 203 -16.88 -18.04 0.83
CA LEU A 203 -17.29 -19.08 -0.12
C LEU A 203 -17.51 -20.39 0.63
N GLN A 204 -18.72 -20.95 0.52
CA GLN A 204 -18.90 -22.36 0.85
C GLN A 204 -18.08 -23.18 -0.15
N GLU A 205 -17.21 -24.07 0.32
CA GLU A 205 -16.26 -24.85 -0.50
C GLU A 205 -16.92 -25.53 -1.72
N ASN A 206 -18.16 -26.02 -1.54
CA ASN A 206 -18.94 -26.69 -2.59
C ASN A 206 -19.40 -25.78 -3.73
N ARG A 207 -19.29 -24.45 -3.59
CA ARG A 207 -19.67 -23.50 -4.63
C ARG A 207 -18.52 -23.16 -5.57
N TYR A 208 -17.27 -23.32 -5.13
CA TYR A 208 -16.11 -22.84 -5.88
C TYR A 208 -16.01 -23.48 -7.26
N GLU A 209 -16.20 -24.80 -7.36
CA GLU A 209 -16.01 -25.51 -8.63
C GLU A 209 -17.02 -25.14 -9.72
N HIS A 210 -18.19 -24.64 -9.33
CA HIS A 210 -19.26 -24.21 -10.23
C HIS A 210 -19.14 -22.74 -10.66
N LEU A 211 -18.17 -21.98 -10.13
CA LEU A 211 -17.96 -20.58 -10.51
C LEU A 211 -17.34 -20.47 -11.90
N SER A 212 -17.61 -19.36 -12.58
CA SER A 212 -16.89 -19.02 -13.82
C SER A 212 -15.40 -18.80 -13.56
N GLU A 213 -14.56 -18.99 -14.57
CA GLU A 213 -13.10 -18.81 -14.45
C GLU A 213 -12.69 -17.43 -13.91
N ASP A 214 -13.40 -16.37 -14.32
CA ASP A 214 -13.15 -15.01 -13.82
C ASP A 214 -13.43 -14.89 -12.33
N VAL A 215 -14.52 -15.51 -11.88
CA VAL A 215 -14.94 -15.48 -10.48
C VAL A 215 -14.03 -16.37 -9.62
N LYS A 216 -13.60 -17.54 -10.13
CA LYS A 216 -12.59 -18.38 -9.49
C LYS A 216 -11.30 -17.59 -9.27
N LEU A 217 -10.80 -16.92 -10.30
CA LEU A 217 -9.61 -16.07 -10.20
C LEU A 217 -9.81 -14.92 -9.20
N LEU A 218 -10.95 -14.26 -9.22
CA LEU A 218 -11.25 -13.20 -8.24
C LEU A 218 -11.24 -13.72 -6.80
N ALA A 219 -11.80 -14.90 -6.56
CA ALA A 219 -11.78 -15.51 -5.24
C ALA A 219 -10.34 -15.76 -4.77
N CYS A 220 -9.47 -16.27 -5.65
CA CYS A 220 -8.04 -16.39 -5.35
C CYS A 220 -7.40 -15.03 -5.03
N LEU A 221 -7.65 -13.98 -5.84
CA LEU A 221 -7.11 -12.63 -5.60
C LEU A 221 -7.54 -12.08 -4.24
N VAL A 222 -8.82 -12.24 -3.88
CA VAL A 222 -9.35 -11.75 -2.59
C VAL A 222 -8.76 -12.55 -1.42
N SER A 223 -8.64 -13.87 -1.55
CA SER A 223 -8.01 -14.72 -0.52
C SER A 223 -6.54 -14.35 -0.30
N ILE A 224 -5.78 -14.13 -1.37
CA ILE A 224 -4.39 -13.67 -1.30
C ILE A 224 -4.32 -12.28 -0.63
N CYS A 225 -5.18 -11.33 -1.00
CA CYS A 225 -5.23 -10.03 -0.35
C CYS A 225 -5.42 -10.16 1.16
N ILE A 226 -6.37 -11.00 1.61
CA ILE A 226 -6.63 -11.22 3.04
C ILE A 226 -5.41 -11.86 3.72
N SER A 227 -4.80 -12.88 3.10
CA SER A 227 -3.60 -13.54 3.64
C SER A 227 -2.45 -12.56 3.85
N PHE A 228 -2.22 -11.64 2.90
CA PHE A 228 -1.18 -10.61 3.03
C PHE A 228 -1.52 -9.55 4.07
N VAL A 229 -2.79 -9.16 4.24
CA VAL A 229 -3.21 -8.19 5.27
C VAL A 229 -2.81 -8.65 6.68
N ASP A 230 -2.78 -9.96 6.93
CA ASP A 230 -2.41 -10.53 8.24
C ASP A 230 -0.90 -10.73 8.41
N ARG A 231 -0.14 -10.83 7.31
CA ARG A 231 1.30 -11.19 7.32
C ARG A 231 2.23 -10.02 7.05
N GLU A 232 1.80 -9.04 6.28
CA GLU A 232 2.67 -7.96 5.79
C GLU A 232 2.51 -6.67 6.58
N ARG A 233 3.61 -6.23 7.21
CA ARG A 233 3.64 -5.08 8.13
C ARG A 233 3.56 -3.73 7.43
N ASP A 234 4.12 -3.62 6.22
CA ASP A 234 4.17 -2.38 5.44
C ASP A 234 2.90 -2.15 4.61
N LEU A 235 1.90 -3.02 4.72
CA LEU A 235 0.65 -2.87 3.97
C LEU A 235 -0.27 -1.81 4.58
N HIS A 236 -0.84 -1.05 3.66
CA HIS A 236 -1.81 -0.01 3.93
C HIS A 236 -3.05 -0.26 3.08
N HIS A 237 -4.18 0.32 3.49
CA HIS A 237 -5.32 0.47 2.61
C HIS A 237 -5.55 1.93 2.23
N ALA A 238 -6.04 2.10 1.02
CA ALA A 238 -6.42 3.37 0.44
C ALA A 238 -7.88 3.34 -0.05
N LEU A 239 -8.75 2.47 0.49
CA LEU A 239 -10.08 2.22 -0.09
C LEU A 239 -11.05 3.36 0.25
N GLU A 240 -11.65 3.98 -0.77
CA GLU A 240 -12.43 5.23 -0.62
C GLU A 240 -13.60 5.07 0.37
N THR A 241 -14.33 3.96 0.26
CA THR A 241 -15.51 3.69 1.10
C THR A 241 -15.17 3.37 2.55
N VAL A 242 -13.90 3.05 2.84
CA VAL A 242 -13.44 2.81 4.21
C VAL A 242 -12.87 4.11 4.79
N PHE A 243 -11.94 4.73 4.07
CA PHE A 243 -11.37 6.01 4.45
C PHE A 243 -10.88 6.79 3.22
N LYS A 244 -11.66 7.77 2.78
CA LYS A 244 -11.41 8.51 1.52
C LYS A 244 -10.22 9.47 1.56
N PHE A 245 -9.78 9.91 2.74
CA PHE A 245 -8.90 11.07 2.86
C PHE A 245 -7.41 10.74 3.00
N ASN A 246 -7.05 9.48 3.28
CA ASN A 246 -5.65 9.12 3.52
C ASN A 246 -5.39 7.64 3.21
N ILE A 247 -4.10 7.28 3.22
CA ILE A 247 -3.60 5.91 3.19
C ILE A 247 -3.37 5.47 4.64
N MET A 248 -4.03 4.39 5.06
CA MET A 248 -4.05 3.95 6.46
C MET A 248 -3.25 2.65 6.64
N PRO A 249 -2.27 2.60 7.57
CA PRO A 249 -1.53 1.38 7.85
C PRO A 249 -2.45 0.32 8.46
N LEU A 250 -2.31 -0.94 8.03
CA LEU A 250 -3.19 -2.02 8.46
C LEU A 250 -2.73 -2.66 9.76
N VAL A 251 -1.42 -2.88 9.94
CA VAL A 251 -0.89 -3.54 11.14
C VAL A 251 -1.01 -2.68 12.38
N SER A 252 -0.64 -1.40 12.30
CA SER A 252 -0.74 -0.47 13.44
C SER A 252 -2.16 0.05 13.69
N ASN A 253 -3.13 -0.27 12.81
CA ASN A 253 -4.54 0.12 12.99
C ASN A 253 -5.51 -1.06 12.79
N PRO A 254 -5.75 -1.86 13.84
CA PRO A 254 -6.62 -3.04 13.76
C PRO A 254 -8.06 -2.75 13.35
N GLU A 255 -8.59 -1.56 13.69
CA GLU A 255 -9.94 -1.15 13.29
C GLU A 255 -10.02 -0.93 11.79
N GLN A 256 -9.04 -0.22 11.22
CA GLN A 256 -8.93 -0.02 9.77
C GLN A 256 -8.72 -1.34 9.04
N ARG A 257 -7.90 -2.23 9.61
CA ARG A 257 -7.72 -3.60 9.09
C ARG A 257 -9.04 -4.35 8.98
N LYS A 258 -9.83 -4.37 10.06
CA LYS A 258 -11.14 -5.02 10.07
C LYS A 258 -12.08 -4.41 9.03
N LYS A 259 -12.20 -3.08 8.99
CA LYS A 259 -13.08 -2.38 8.05
C LYS A 259 -12.70 -2.64 6.59
N TYR A 260 -11.40 -2.68 6.29
CA TYR A 260 -10.91 -3.01 4.95
C TYR A 260 -11.27 -4.44 4.54
N ILE A 261 -11.00 -5.43 5.41
CA ILE A 261 -11.33 -6.83 5.15
C ILE A 261 -12.84 -7.00 4.94
N GLU A 262 -13.68 -6.39 5.79
CA GLU A 262 -15.14 -6.45 5.65
C GLU A 262 -15.62 -5.83 4.33
N ALA A 263 -15.10 -4.67 3.94
CA ALA A 263 -15.43 -4.03 2.68
C ALA A 263 -14.99 -4.86 1.45
N LEU A 264 -13.83 -5.51 1.52
CA LEU A 264 -13.34 -6.39 0.47
C LEU A 264 -14.24 -7.62 0.32
N LYS A 265 -14.61 -8.27 1.43
CA LYS A 265 -15.53 -9.42 1.45
C LYS A 265 -16.92 -9.05 0.93
N GLU A 266 -17.44 -7.89 1.31
CA GLU A 266 -18.74 -7.38 0.85
C GLU A 266 -18.75 -7.12 -0.67
N ARG A 267 -17.71 -6.46 -1.19
CA ARG A 267 -17.59 -6.19 -2.64
C ARG A 267 -17.43 -7.48 -3.44
N PHE A 268 -16.71 -8.46 -2.91
CA PHE A 268 -16.63 -9.78 -3.51
C PHE A 268 -18.01 -10.45 -3.59
N GLN A 269 -18.78 -10.44 -2.51
CA GLN A 269 -20.17 -10.96 -2.47
C GLN A 269 -21.11 -10.25 -3.44
N ARG A 270 -21.01 -8.92 -3.55
CA ARG A 270 -21.77 -8.16 -4.55
C ARG A 270 -21.40 -8.54 -5.98
N THR A 271 -20.12 -8.82 -6.23
CA THR A 271 -19.64 -9.25 -7.55
C THR A 271 -20.18 -10.64 -7.90
N LEU A 272 -20.22 -11.58 -6.93
CA LEU A 272 -20.86 -12.88 -7.12
C LEU A 272 -22.34 -12.74 -7.52
N ARG A 273 -23.11 -11.94 -6.77
CA ARG A 273 -24.54 -11.71 -7.08
C ARG A 273 -24.75 -11.01 -8.42
N ALA A 274 -23.85 -10.11 -8.79
CA ALA A 274 -23.90 -9.45 -10.09
C ALA A 274 -23.68 -10.45 -11.23
N GLU A 275 -22.69 -11.35 -11.11
CA GLU A 275 -22.44 -12.42 -12.08
C GLU A 275 -23.63 -13.37 -12.23
N GLU A 276 -24.33 -13.68 -11.13
CA GLU A 276 -25.57 -14.49 -11.14
C GLU A 276 -26.72 -13.78 -11.87
N SER A 277 -26.76 -12.44 -11.86
CA SER A 277 -27.83 -11.67 -12.53
C SER A 277 -27.76 -11.70 -14.06
N GLY A 278 -26.56 -11.92 -14.62
CA GLY A 278 -26.31 -11.91 -16.06
C GLY A 278 -26.28 -10.52 -16.73
N ASP A 279 -26.74 -9.46 -16.08
CA ASP A 279 -26.75 -8.09 -16.61
C ASP A 279 -25.33 -7.51 -16.73
N SER A 280 -24.86 -7.25 -17.96
CA SER A 280 -23.45 -6.89 -18.19
C SER A 280 -23.05 -5.55 -17.57
N LEU A 281 -23.97 -4.60 -17.42
CA LEU A 281 -23.71 -3.32 -16.77
C LEU A 281 -23.58 -3.46 -15.25
N THR A 282 -24.47 -4.22 -14.62
CA THR A 282 -24.41 -4.53 -13.18
C THR A 282 -23.13 -5.31 -12.88
N VAL A 283 -22.79 -6.30 -13.72
CA VAL A 283 -21.52 -7.03 -13.65
C VAL A 283 -20.34 -6.07 -13.77
N LEU A 284 -20.30 -5.23 -14.81
CA LEU A 284 -19.20 -4.29 -15.02
C LEU A 284 -19.01 -3.33 -13.84
N LYS A 285 -20.10 -2.74 -13.32
CA LYS A 285 -20.06 -1.84 -12.16
C LYS A 285 -19.55 -2.56 -10.91
N ALA A 286 -19.98 -3.81 -10.69
CA ALA A 286 -19.47 -4.61 -9.58
C ALA A 286 -17.96 -4.92 -9.72
N TRP A 287 -17.52 -5.25 -10.93
CA TRP A 287 -16.10 -5.48 -11.22
C TRP A 287 -15.23 -4.24 -11.01
N ILE A 288 -15.69 -3.05 -11.42
CA ILE A 288 -14.99 -1.78 -11.14
C ILE A 288 -14.80 -1.59 -9.62
N ASN A 289 -15.83 -1.92 -8.84
CA ASN A 289 -15.79 -1.74 -7.38
C ASN A 289 -14.85 -2.74 -6.69
N ILE A 290 -14.88 -4.03 -7.05
CA ILE A 290 -13.98 -5.00 -6.41
C ILE A 290 -12.53 -4.81 -6.87
N ASP A 291 -12.34 -4.40 -8.12
CA ASP A 291 -11.02 -4.06 -8.66
C ASP A 291 -10.41 -2.84 -7.94
N GLU A 292 -11.21 -1.80 -7.64
CA GLU A 292 -10.78 -0.71 -6.76
C GLU A 292 -10.33 -1.22 -5.38
N ALA A 293 -11.10 -2.13 -4.78
CA ALA A 293 -10.77 -2.65 -3.46
C ALA A 293 -9.43 -3.41 -3.45
N ILE A 294 -9.19 -4.26 -4.46
CA ILE A 294 -7.91 -4.96 -4.64
C ILE A 294 -6.77 -3.96 -4.86
N ASN A 295 -6.95 -2.99 -5.75
CA ASN A 295 -5.92 -2.00 -6.06
C ASN A 295 -5.70 -0.96 -4.94
N SER A 296 -6.61 -0.91 -3.96
CA SER A 296 -6.49 -0.09 -2.75
C SER A 296 -5.65 -0.74 -1.65
N LEU A 297 -5.23 -2.01 -1.81
CA LEU A 297 -4.21 -2.61 -0.94
C LEU A 297 -2.82 -2.24 -1.48
N VAL A 298 -2.15 -1.36 -0.75
CA VAL A 298 -0.94 -0.67 -1.26
C VAL A 298 0.18 -0.67 -0.24
N PHE A 299 1.40 -0.59 -0.77
CA PHE A 299 2.58 -0.19 -0.01
C PHE A 299 2.78 1.32 -0.11
N VAL A 300 3.55 1.88 0.83
CA VAL A 300 4.01 3.26 0.78
C VAL A 300 5.54 3.27 0.84
N PRO A 301 6.26 3.63 -0.24
CA PRO A 301 5.75 3.92 -1.59
C PRO A 301 5.12 2.69 -2.29
N PRO A 302 4.21 2.90 -3.28
CA PRO A 302 3.62 1.81 -4.03
C PRO A 302 4.65 0.91 -4.68
N ALA A 303 4.37 -0.39 -4.72
CA ALA A 303 5.19 -1.37 -5.44
C ALA A 303 5.27 -1.02 -6.92
N ASP A 304 6.41 -1.34 -7.53
CA ASP A 304 6.64 -1.13 -8.96
C ASP A 304 5.61 -1.88 -9.81
N SER A 305 5.21 -1.32 -10.95
CA SER A 305 4.18 -1.93 -11.79
C SER A 305 4.58 -3.31 -12.31
N ASP A 306 5.88 -3.54 -12.53
CA ASP A 306 6.42 -4.77 -13.11
C ASP A 306 6.99 -5.71 -12.03
N SER A 307 6.75 -5.39 -10.76
CA SER A 307 6.99 -6.27 -9.62
C SER A 307 5.97 -7.42 -9.55
N TRP A 308 6.24 -8.43 -8.73
CA TRP A 308 5.28 -9.50 -8.48
C TRP A 308 3.95 -8.93 -7.92
N TRP A 309 4.03 -8.00 -6.97
CA TRP A 309 2.84 -7.33 -6.42
C TRP A 309 2.09 -6.47 -7.45
N GLY A 310 2.83 -5.81 -8.34
CA GLY A 310 2.27 -5.03 -9.45
C GLY A 310 1.48 -5.91 -10.42
N GLU A 311 2.07 -7.03 -10.84
CA GLU A 311 1.44 -8.01 -11.74
C GLU A 311 0.26 -8.73 -11.09
N PHE A 312 0.31 -9.00 -9.78
CA PHE A 312 -0.81 -9.51 -9.00
C PHE A 312 -2.02 -8.56 -9.08
N LYS A 313 -1.84 -7.27 -8.82
CA LYS A 313 -2.92 -6.27 -8.92
C LYS A 313 -3.46 -6.10 -10.34
N LYS A 314 -2.58 -6.21 -11.36
CA LYS A 314 -2.99 -6.16 -12.77
C LYS A 314 -3.94 -7.31 -13.18
N GLN A 315 -4.02 -8.40 -12.42
CA GLN A 315 -4.94 -9.50 -12.75
C GLN A 315 -6.42 -9.07 -12.70
N SER A 316 -6.82 -8.27 -11.72
CA SER A 316 -8.20 -7.75 -11.65
C SER A 316 -8.50 -6.82 -12.83
N ARG A 317 -7.52 -5.99 -13.24
CA ARG A 317 -7.61 -5.10 -14.41
C ARG A 317 -7.80 -5.89 -15.71
N ARG A 318 -7.10 -7.01 -15.88
CA ARG A 318 -7.26 -7.90 -17.05
C ARG A 318 -8.68 -8.47 -17.14
N ILE A 319 -9.28 -8.85 -16.01
CA ILE A 319 -10.68 -9.30 -15.99
C ILE A 319 -11.60 -8.14 -16.35
N LEU A 320 -11.39 -6.97 -15.75
CA LEU A 320 -12.21 -5.78 -16.02
C LEU A 320 -12.23 -5.41 -17.52
N VAL A 321 -11.10 -5.50 -18.22
CA VAL A 321 -11.03 -5.32 -19.68
C VAL A 321 -11.94 -6.29 -20.44
N ARG A 322 -12.00 -7.57 -20.01
CA ARG A 322 -12.91 -8.57 -20.60
C ARG A 322 -14.37 -8.23 -20.33
N LYS A 323 -14.71 -7.73 -19.14
CA LYS A 323 -16.08 -7.31 -18.80
C LYS A 323 -16.52 -6.09 -19.60
N VAL A 324 -15.61 -5.14 -19.85
CA VAL A 324 -15.87 -4.02 -20.76
C VAL A 324 -16.11 -4.49 -22.19
N LYS A 325 -15.32 -5.45 -22.68
CA LYS A 325 -15.53 -6.04 -24.00
C LYS A 325 -16.93 -6.66 -24.10
N LYS A 326 -17.34 -7.46 -23.12
CA LYS A 326 -18.69 -8.04 -23.08
C LYS A 326 -19.80 -6.98 -23.09
N ALA A 327 -19.69 -5.95 -22.25
CA ALA A 327 -20.70 -4.87 -22.23
C ALA A 327 -20.79 -4.12 -23.57
N LYS A 328 -19.66 -3.94 -24.28
CA LYS A 328 -19.66 -3.36 -25.63
C LYS A 328 -20.28 -4.27 -26.69
N GLU A 329 -20.10 -5.58 -26.57
CA GLU A 329 -20.74 -6.58 -27.46
C GLU A 329 -22.26 -6.62 -27.27
N GLU A 330 -22.76 -6.14 -26.13
CA GLU A 330 -24.19 -5.93 -25.83
C GLU A 330 -24.64 -4.48 -26.13
N ASP A 331 -23.93 -3.77 -27.01
CA ASP A 331 -24.24 -2.42 -27.50
C ASP A 331 -24.28 -1.30 -26.43
N HIS A 332 -23.61 -1.47 -25.30
CA HIS A 332 -23.45 -0.40 -24.31
C HIS A 332 -22.30 0.57 -24.64
N ASP A 333 -22.50 1.89 -24.43
CA ASP A 333 -21.43 2.90 -24.55
C ASP A 333 -20.54 2.86 -23.29
N VAL A 334 -19.51 2.02 -23.33
CA VAL A 334 -18.56 1.85 -22.23
C VAL A 334 -17.17 2.34 -22.63
N ARG A 335 -16.59 3.19 -21.78
CA ARG A 335 -15.16 3.53 -21.82
C ARG A 335 -14.56 3.36 -20.43
N ILE A 336 -13.39 2.75 -20.35
CA ILE A 336 -12.58 2.71 -19.13
C ILE A 336 -11.20 3.25 -19.45
N GLN A 337 -10.57 3.91 -18.49
CA GLN A 337 -9.21 4.44 -18.60
C GLN A 337 -8.49 4.25 -17.26
N GLU A 338 -7.38 3.53 -17.31
CA GLU A 338 -6.42 3.51 -16.21
C GLU A 338 -5.69 4.85 -16.19
N LEU A 339 -5.61 5.47 -15.02
CA LEU A 339 -5.02 6.79 -14.85
C LEU A 339 -3.53 6.64 -14.54
N SER A 340 -2.67 7.18 -15.39
CA SER A 340 -1.21 7.10 -15.28
C SER A 340 -0.55 8.34 -15.89
N GLY A 341 0.77 8.47 -15.74
CA GLY A 341 1.54 9.63 -16.21
C GLY A 341 1.45 10.83 -15.26
N MET A 342 1.52 12.04 -15.80
CA MET A 342 1.45 13.27 -15.00
C MET A 342 0.06 13.47 -14.40
N TYR A 343 0.00 13.75 -13.11
CA TYR A 343 -1.25 14.02 -12.39
C TYR A 343 -2.01 15.21 -13.02
N ALA A 344 -1.28 16.24 -13.45
CA ALA A 344 -1.84 17.42 -14.11
C ALA A 344 -2.67 17.08 -15.36
N ASP A 345 -2.36 15.98 -16.06
CA ASP A 345 -3.04 15.57 -17.29
C ASP A 345 -4.32 14.78 -17.02
N ILE A 346 -4.45 14.18 -15.82
CA ILE A 346 -5.53 13.25 -15.49
C ILE A 346 -6.44 13.71 -14.36
N HIS A 347 -6.13 14.82 -13.68
CA HIS A 347 -6.87 15.31 -12.51
C HIS A 347 -8.37 15.60 -12.79
N ASN A 348 -8.74 15.85 -14.05
CA ASN A 348 -10.13 16.06 -14.46
C ASN A 348 -10.92 14.75 -14.66
N LEU A 349 -10.23 13.60 -14.67
CA LEU A 349 -10.82 12.27 -14.78
C LEU A 349 -10.91 11.56 -13.42
N SER A 350 -10.30 12.12 -12.37
CA SER A 350 -10.32 11.56 -11.03
C SER A 350 -11.42 12.17 -10.14
N SER A 351 -11.62 11.60 -8.95
CA SER A 351 -12.72 11.95 -8.05
C SER A 351 -12.46 13.21 -7.22
N GLY A 352 -11.26 13.78 -7.30
CA GLY A 352 -10.78 14.82 -6.39
C GLY A 352 -10.41 14.30 -4.99
N TYR A 353 -10.61 13.01 -4.70
CA TYR A 353 -10.14 12.33 -3.49
C TYR A 353 -8.83 11.56 -3.73
N ASP A 354 -7.97 12.09 -4.59
CA ASP A 354 -6.66 11.51 -4.89
C ASP A 354 -5.71 11.68 -3.70
N LEU A 355 -4.77 10.75 -3.58
CA LEU A 355 -3.91 10.64 -2.40
C LEU A 355 -2.49 11.10 -2.73
N PRO A 356 -2.05 12.27 -2.22
CA PRO A 356 -0.67 12.73 -2.40
C PRO A 356 0.28 11.91 -1.52
N LEU A 357 1.42 11.53 -2.08
CA LEU A 357 2.54 10.95 -1.35
C LEU A 357 3.76 11.85 -1.38
N LYS A 358 4.52 11.82 -0.27
CA LYS A 358 5.79 12.52 -0.11
C LYS A 358 7.02 11.69 -0.47
N VAL A 359 6.82 10.41 -0.83
CA VAL A 359 7.87 9.41 -1.03
C VAL A 359 7.61 8.57 -2.28
N GLY A 360 8.67 8.00 -2.85
CA GLY A 360 8.63 7.17 -4.07
C GLY A 360 8.50 7.97 -5.37
N GLY A 361 8.86 7.34 -6.49
CA GLY A 361 8.64 7.83 -7.84
C GLY A 361 9.04 9.27 -8.17
N ILE A 362 8.45 9.79 -9.24
CA ILE A 362 8.76 11.10 -9.82
C ILE A 362 7.71 12.13 -9.35
N PRO A 363 8.11 13.28 -8.78
CA PRO A 363 7.19 14.35 -8.42
C PRO A 363 6.27 14.77 -9.56
N GLY A 364 4.98 14.91 -9.26
CA GLY A 364 3.92 15.21 -10.23
C GLY A 364 3.32 13.98 -10.90
N GLU A 365 3.93 12.80 -10.82
CA GLU A 365 3.43 11.60 -11.49
C GLU A 365 2.51 10.74 -10.62
N VAL A 366 1.53 10.12 -11.28
CA VAL A 366 0.69 9.05 -10.73
C VAL A 366 1.56 7.83 -10.44
N GLN A 367 1.53 7.39 -9.18
CA GLN A 367 2.25 6.23 -8.67
C GLN A 367 1.41 4.96 -8.71
N ALA A 368 0.09 5.07 -8.53
CA ALA A 368 -0.82 3.94 -8.63
C ALA A 368 -2.24 4.39 -9.01
N CYS A 369 -2.86 3.68 -9.95
CA CYS A 369 -4.28 3.81 -10.24
C CYS A 369 -5.08 2.91 -9.28
N LEU A 370 -5.77 3.52 -8.31
CA LEU A 370 -6.64 2.80 -7.37
C LEU A 370 -7.95 2.42 -8.05
N ARG A 371 -8.55 3.38 -8.76
CA ARG A 371 -9.81 3.19 -9.50
C ARG A 371 -9.66 3.75 -10.91
N VAL A 372 -10.03 2.96 -11.92
CA VAL A 372 -10.13 3.46 -13.30
C VAL A 372 -11.21 4.53 -13.41
N TYR A 373 -10.97 5.51 -14.27
CA TYR A 373 -12.07 6.32 -14.79
C TYR A 373 -12.95 5.43 -15.67
N ALA A 374 -14.27 5.57 -15.56
CA ALA A 374 -15.21 4.92 -16.45
C ALA A 374 -16.30 5.87 -16.93
N ARG A 375 -16.80 5.64 -18.15
CA ARG A 375 -18.01 6.24 -18.68
C ARG A 375 -18.91 5.12 -19.18
N ILE A 376 -20.11 5.00 -18.64
CA ILE A 376 -21.06 3.92 -18.95
C ILE A 376 -22.39 4.59 -19.33
N ASN A 377 -22.82 4.44 -20.59
CA ASN A 377 -24.04 5.05 -21.12
C ASN A 377 -24.18 6.55 -20.77
N GLY A 378 -23.07 7.28 -20.92
CA GLY A 378 -23.00 8.72 -20.60
C GLY A 378 -22.76 9.06 -19.12
N GLU A 379 -23.02 8.14 -18.19
CA GLU A 379 -22.73 8.30 -16.76
C GLU A 379 -21.21 8.23 -16.51
N LYS A 380 -20.66 9.22 -15.82
CA LYS A 380 -19.22 9.26 -15.48
C LYS A 380 -18.98 8.70 -14.08
N PHE A 381 -18.01 7.80 -14.00
CA PHE A 381 -17.46 7.26 -12.76
C PHE A 381 -16.02 7.73 -12.66
N PRO A 382 -15.72 8.68 -11.76
CA PRO A 382 -14.37 9.21 -11.65
C PRO A 382 -13.39 8.12 -11.18
N GLY A 383 -12.16 8.20 -11.69
CA GLY A 383 -11.07 7.39 -11.20
C GLY A 383 -10.50 7.91 -9.88
N ARG A 384 -9.48 7.23 -9.36
CA ARG A 384 -8.80 7.65 -8.13
C ARG A 384 -7.37 7.16 -8.14
N VAL A 385 -6.44 8.02 -7.76
CA VAL A 385 -5.01 7.72 -7.85
C VAL A 385 -4.25 8.02 -6.57
N ILE A 386 -3.10 7.37 -6.42
CA ILE A 386 -1.99 7.85 -5.60
C ILE A 386 -1.01 8.56 -6.52
N TYR A 387 -0.58 9.76 -6.16
CA TYR A 387 0.40 10.52 -6.94
C TYR A 387 1.51 11.08 -6.04
N ARG A 388 2.67 11.35 -6.62
CA ARG A 388 3.79 11.95 -5.90
C ARG A 388 3.63 13.47 -5.89
N SER A 389 3.41 14.08 -4.72
CA SER A 389 3.30 15.55 -4.65
C SER A 389 4.67 16.21 -4.87
N SER A 390 4.70 17.37 -5.53
CA SER A 390 5.89 18.23 -5.48
C SER A 390 6.15 18.63 -4.02
N LYS A 391 7.42 18.66 -3.61
CA LYS A 391 7.80 19.09 -2.26
C LYS A 391 7.66 20.60 -2.13
#